data_AF-A0A2D1IR39-F1
#
_entry.id   AF-A0A2D1IR39-F1
#
_cell.length_a   1.000
_cell.length_b   1.000
_cell.length_c   1.000
_cell.angle_alpha   90.00
_cell.angle_beta   90.00
_cell.angle_gamma   90.00
#
_symmetry.space_group_name_H-M   'P 1'
#
loop_
_entity.id
_entity.type
_entity.pdbx_description
1 polymer ?
#
loop_
_entity_poly.entity_id
_entity_poly.type
_entity_poly.pdbx_seq_one_letter_code
_entity_poly.pdbx_strand_id
1 'polypeptide(L)' 'MISNTAFDIVVNGIVLKPLRLKKKEVCDYLKFSVEQLRKVSMNDESFPRPIKTGSTRQSGVYYDFNEIMFWKEKNL' A
#
# COMPACT_ATOMS: atom_id res chain seq x y z
N MET A 1 3.83 -19.74 -2.35
CA MET A 1 3.14 -18.57 -1.76
C MET A 1 4.19 -17.71 -1.09
N ILE A 2 4.41 -16.49 -1.58
CA ILE A 2 5.38 -15.57 -0.97
C ILE A 2 4.75 -15.05 0.32
N SER A 3 5.06 -15.67 1.45
CA SER A 3 4.69 -15.15 2.77
C SER A 3 5.47 -13.85 3.01
N ASN A 4 4.84 -12.72 2.74
CA ASN A 4 5.46 -11.42 2.93
C ASN A 4 5.37 -11.02 4.42
N THR A 5 6.42 -11.34 5.15
CA THR A 5 6.52 -11.19 6.62
C THR A 5 6.64 -9.75 7.10
N ALA A 6 6.83 -8.78 6.19
CA ALA A 6 7.11 -7.39 6.56
C ALA A 6 5.94 -6.65 7.24
N PHE A 7 4.72 -7.13 7.07
CA PHE A 7 3.51 -6.51 7.63
C PHE A 7 2.73 -7.40 8.59
N ASP A 8 3.29 -8.56 8.93
CA ASP A 8 2.64 -9.54 9.79
C ASP A 8 2.81 -9.14 11.26
N ILE A 9 1.69 -8.94 11.95
CA ILE A 9 1.62 -8.77 13.40
C ILE A 9 1.16 -10.10 13.99
N VAL A 10 2.03 -10.76 14.77
CA VAL A 10 1.70 -12.05 15.40
C VAL A 10 1.20 -11.84 16.81
N VAL A 11 -0.05 -12.21 17.08
CA VAL A 11 -0.68 -12.16 18.42
C VAL A 11 -1.25 -13.52 18.77
N ASN A 12 -0.76 -14.15 19.84
CA ASN A 12 -1.20 -15.47 20.30
C ASN A 12 -1.21 -16.55 19.19
N GLY A 13 -0.26 -16.49 18.25
CA GLY A 13 -0.17 -17.42 17.11
C GLY A 13 -1.06 -17.07 15.92
N ILE A 14 -1.82 -15.97 15.98
CA ILE A 14 -2.62 -15.45 14.86
C ILE A 14 -1.79 -14.41 14.11
N VAL A 15 -1.75 -14.52 12.78
CA VAL A 15 -1.11 -13.53 11.90
C VAL A 15 -2.14 -12.49 11.47
N LEU A 16 -1.93 -11.24 11.85
CA LEU A 16 -2.74 -10.09 11.47
C LEU A 16 -1.98 -9.23 10.46
N LYS A 17 -2.71 -8.69 9.49
CA LYS A 17 -2.16 -7.75 8.49
C LYS A 17 -2.83 -6.39 8.66
N PRO A 18 -2.13 -5.28 8.33
CA PRO A 18 -2.72 -3.95 8.42
C PRO A 18 -3.86 -3.82 7.40
N LEU A 19 -4.90 -3.07 7.76
CA LEU A 19 -5.97 -2.72 6.82
C LEU A 19 -5.50 -1.68 5.80
N ARG A 20 -4.63 -0.77 6.23
CA ARG A 20 -4.22 0.41 5.46
C ARG A 20 -2.72 0.63 5.55
N LEU A 21 -2.14 1.08 4.44
CA LEU A 21 -0.75 1.48 4.33
C LEU A 21 -0.63 2.99 4.11
N LYS A 22 0.33 3.62 4.77
CA LYS A 22 0.78 4.99 4.44
C LYS A 22 1.61 4.93 3.16
N LYS A 23 1.73 6.08 2.50
CA LYS A 23 2.53 6.24 1.27
C LYS A 23 3.94 5.64 1.36
N LYS A 24 4.64 5.86 2.48
CA LYS A 24 6.00 5.33 2.69
C LYS A 24 6.01 3.80 2.72
N GLU A 25 5.06 3.19 3.40
CA GLU A 25 4.94 1.73 3.50
C GLU A 25 4.63 1.11 2.13
N VAL A 26 3.80 1.78 1.31
CA VAL A 26 3.55 1.37 -0.08
C VAL A 26 4.84 1.44 -0.91
N CYS A 27 5.60 2.54 -0.81
CA CYS A 27 6.90 2.66 -1.49
C CYS A 27 7.85 1.52 -1.09
N ASP A 28 7.98 1.27 0.22
CA ASP A 28 8.88 0.25 0.77
C ASP A 28 8.47 -1.17 0.34
N TYR A 29 7.16 -1.41 0.22
CA TYR A 29 6.58 -2.68 -0.23
C TYR A 29 6.75 -2.95 -1.73
N LEU A 30 6.51 -1.92 -2.56
CA LEU A 30 6.64 -1.99 -4.02
C LEU A 30 8.10 -1.82 -4.46
N LYS A 31 9.02 -1.46 -3.55
CA LYS A 31 10.40 -1.06 -3.85
C LYS A 31 10.45 0.13 -4.83
N PHE A 32 9.52 1.05 -4.65
CA PHE A 32 9.40 2.26 -5.46
C PHE A 32 9.94 3.47 -4.72
N SER A 33 10.56 4.38 -5.46
CA SER A 33 10.69 5.76 -5.03
C SER A 33 9.32 6.45 -4.99
N VAL A 34 9.24 7.55 -4.23
CA VAL A 34 8.05 8.40 -4.16
C VAL A 34 7.60 8.89 -5.55
N GLU A 35 8.55 9.16 -6.44
CA GLU A 35 8.28 9.62 -7.80
C GLU A 35 7.75 8.49 -8.69
N GLN A 36 8.31 7.28 -8.59
CA GLN A 36 7.76 6.12 -9.29
C GLN A 36 6.32 5.83 -8.84
N LEU A 37 6.06 5.87 -7.53
CA LEU A 37 4.71 5.71 -6.99
C LEU A 37 3.75 6.77 -7.55
N ARG A 38 4.19 8.03 -7.65
CA ARG A 38 3.38 9.12 -8.23
C ARG A 38 3.07 8.85 -9.70
N LYS A 39 4.08 8.49 -10.51
CA LYS A 39 3.91 8.20 -11.94
C LYS A 39 2.95 7.04 -12.17
N VAL A 40 3.12 5.94 -11.44
CA VAL A 40 2.22 4.78 -11.53
C VAL A 40 0.80 5.18 -11.12
N SER A 41 0.63 5.85 -10.00
CA SER A 41 -0.69 6.31 -9.54
C SER A 41 -1.38 7.29 -10.49
N MET A 42 -0.66 7.96 -11.39
CA MET A 42 -1.22 8.88 -12.39
C MET A 42 -1.50 8.19 -13.73
N ASN A 43 -0.68 7.22 -14.12
CA ASN A 43 -0.70 6.63 -15.46
C ASN A 43 -1.40 5.27 -15.52
N ASP A 44 -1.54 4.59 -14.38
CA ASP A 44 -2.22 3.30 -14.28
C ASP A 44 -3.56 3.46 -13.54
N GLU A 45 -4.65 3.41 -14.29
CA GLU A 45 -6.01 3.49 -13.74
C GLU A 45 -6.38 2.31 -12.84
N SER A 46 -5.68 1.18 -12.97
CA SER A 46 -5.85 0.01 -12.11
C SER A 46 -5.10 0.13 -10.79
N PHE A 47 -4.24 1.14 -10.63
CA PHE A 47 -3.51 1.38 -9.40
C PHE A 47 -4.47 1.77 -8.26
N PRO A 48 -4.30 1.22 -7.03
CA PRO A 48 -5.19 1.49 -5.91
C PRO A 48 -5.29 2.99 -5.57
N ARG A 49 -6.52 3.47 -5.38
CA ARG A 49 -6.76 4.89 -5.15
C ARG A 49 -6.36 5.30 -3.72
N PRO A 50 -5.70 6.45 -3.56
CA PRO A 50 -5.40 6.98 -2.23
C PRO A 50 -6.68 7.39 -1.48
N ILE A 51 -6.82 6.91 -0.25
CA ILE A 51 -7.87 7.28 0.70
C ILE A 51 -7.37 8.45 1.55
N LYS A 52 -7.97 9.62 1.36
CA LYS A 52 -7.65 10.83 2.12
C LYS A 52 -8.64 11.00 3.27
N THR A 53 -8.15 11.21 4.50
CA THR A 53 -9.03 11.29 5.69
C THR A 53 -9.66 12.67 5.91
N GLY A 54 -9.37 13.65 5.05
CA GLY A 54 -9.87 15.00 5.18
C GLY A 54 -9.59 15.86 3.95
N SER A 55 -10.13 17.07 3.92
CA SER A 55 -10.01 17.98 2.78
C SER A 55 -8.67 18.74 2.75
N THR A 56 -8.03 18.95 3.90
CA THR A 56 -6.81 19.77 4.02
C THR A 56 -5.59 19.14 3.34
N ARG A 57 -4.59 19.94 2.97
CA ARG A 57 -3.33 19.43 2.40
C ARG A 57 -2.56 18.51 3.35
N GLN A 58 -2.69 18.74 4.65
CA GLN A 58 -2.00 17.97 5.70
C GLN A 58 -2.76 16.70 6.12
N SER A 59 -3.93 16.43 5.52
CA SER A 59 -4.69 15.22 5.84
C SER A 59 -3.91 13.97 5.43
N GLY A 60 -3.99 12.93 6.27
CA GLY A 60 -3.34 11.65 6.00
C GLY A 60 -3.87 11.01 4.71
N VAL A 61 -2.95 10.39 3.96
CA VAL A 61 -3.24 9.62 2.76
C VAL A 61 -2.84 8.17 3.01
N TYR A 62 -3.79 7.28 2.79
CA TYR A 62 -3.67 5.85 3.01
C TYR A 62 -4.04 5.07 1.74
N TYR A 63 -3.62 3.83 1.67
CA TYR A 63 -3.98 2.88 0.61
C TYR A 63 -4.52 1.62 1.26
N ASP A 64 -5.48 0.96 0.62
CA ASP A 64 -5.93 -0.35 1.09
C ASP A 64 -4.81 -1.37 0.90
N PHE A 65 -4.54 -2.14 1.96
CA PHE A 65 -3.45 -3.12 1.95
C PHE A 65 -3.67 -4.20 0.88
N ASN A 66 -4.88 -4.78 0.82
CA ASN A 66 -5.18 -5.89 -0.08
C ASN A 66 -5.14 -5.44 -1.54
N GLU A 67 -5.66 -4.25 -1.84
CA GLU A 67 -5.59 -3.69 -3.20
C GLU A 67 -4.13 -3.50 -3.66
N ILE A 68 -3.24 -3.03 -2.78
CA ILE A 68 -1.81 -2.88 -3.10
C ILE A 68 -1.12 -4.25 -3.29
N MET A 69 -1.46 -5.24 -2.46
CA MET A 69 -0.95 -6.61 -2.64
C MET A 69 -1.37 -7.16 -4.00
N PHE A 70 -2.66 -7.08 -4.30
CA PHE A 70 -3.24 -7.63 -5.52
C PHE A 70 -2.70 -6.92 -6.77
N TRP A 71 -2.61 -5.59 -6.75
CA TRP A 71 -2.04 -4.84 -7.85
C TRP A 71 -0.58 -5.23 -8.10
N LYS A 72 0.21 -5.43 -7.05
CA LYS A 72 1.59 -5.90 -7.17
C LYS A 72 1.65 -7.26 -7.85
N GLU A 73 0.91 -8.25 -7.35
CA GLU A 73 0.91 -9.61 -7.91
C GLU A 73 0.46 -9.66 -9.37
N LYS A 74 -0.41 -8.73 -9.79
CA LYS A 74 -0.92 -8.65 -11.15
C LYS A 74 0.05 -7.95 -12.11
N ASN A 75 0.83 -6.97 -11.65
CA ASN A 75 1.57 -6.05 -12.52
C ASN A 75 3.10 -6.08 -12.34
N LEU A 76 3.63 -6.73 -11.30
CA LEU A 76 5.07 -6.91 -11.01
C LEU A 76 5.42 -8.40 -10.87
#